data_AF-A0A2P8D7D3-F1
#
_entry.id   AF-A0A2P8D7D3-F1
#
_cell.length_a   1.000
_cell.length_b   1.000
_cell.length_c   1.000
_cell.angle_alpha   90.00
_cell.angle_beta   90.00
_cell.angle_gamma   90.00
#
_symmetry.space_group_name_H-M   'P 1'
#
loop_
_entity.id
_entity.type
_entity.pdbx_description
1 polymer ?
#
loop_
_entity_poly.entity_id
_entity_poly.type
_entity_poly.pdbx_seq_one_letter_code
_entity_poly.pdbx_strand_id
1 'polypeptide(L)'
;MKRIIDEIRTDKIRLYTVSDAYILRCSDQKKEINERLDRYLNASTYISILLDTAKDLFSDKQITSGETWISDGAWIWSADLLHYYKHYNFQWPENMIHAIKDRDYFVPVLTDDQLLKLECITFDIKRSVFKESWHSSNEIVNQSPVLAYDIHNL
;
A
#
# COMPACT_ATOMS: atom_id res chain seq x y z
N MET A 1 -0.53 -13.90 0.54
CA MET A 1 -0.28 -12.75 -0.36
C MET A 1 0.30 -11.62 0.47
N LYS A 2 1.34 -10.93 -0.01
CA LYS A 2 1.93 -9.82 0.74
C LYS A 2 1.24 -8.52 0.35
N ARG A 3 0.74 -7.78 1.33
CA ARG A 3 0.15 -6.46 1.16
C ARG A 3 0.98 -5.44 1.91
N ILE A 4 1.16 -4.29 1.29
CA ILE A 4 2.02 -3.26 1.84
C ILE A 4 1.33 -1.91 1.85
N ILE A 5 1.68 -1.12 2.85
CA ILE A 5 1.50 0.33 2.87
C ILE A 5 2.89 0.90 3.16
N ASP A 6 3.28 1.95 2.47
CA ASP A 6 4.58 2.58 2.66
C ASP A 6 4.45 4.09 2.76
N GLU A 7 5.18 4.67 3.72
CA GLU A 7 5.31 6.11 3.90
C GLU A 7 6.57 6.59 3.19
N ILE A 8 6.41 7.38 2.13
CA ILE A 8 7.52 7.92 1.36
C ILE A 8 8.05 9.16 2.07
N ARG A 9 9.04 8.97 2.94
CA ARG A 9 9.86 10.06 3.46
C ARG A 9 11.22 10.03 2.78
N THR A 10 11.73 11.22 2.44
CA THR A 10 12.96 11.44 1.68
C THR A 10 14.19 10.67 2.18
N ASP A 11 14.22 10.28 3.46
CA ASP A 11 15.40 9.63 4.06
C ASP A 11 15.13 8.24 4.68
N LYS A 12 13.88 7.78 4.81
CA LYS A 12 13.53 6.48 5.43
C LYS A 12 12.23 5.91 4.86
N ILE A 13 12.29 4.65 4.43
CA ILE A 13 11.13 3.85 4.01
C ILE A 13 10.52 3.18 5.24
N ARG A 14 9.23 3.41 5.49
CA ARG A 14 8.47 2.77 6.57
C ARG A 14 7.45 1.84 5.98
N LEU A 15 7.82 0.57 5.94
CA LEU A 15 6.98 -0.47 5.35
C LEU A 15 6.05 -1.06 6.40
N TYR A 16 4.75 -0.90 6.20
CA TYR A 16 3.71 -1.59 6.95
C TYR A 16 3.28 -2.82 6.17
N THR A 17 3.46 -4.01 6.76
CA THR A 17 2.95 -5.25 6.17
C THR A 17 1.55 -5.54 6.67
N VAL A 18 0.58 -5.64 5.77
CA VAL A 18 -0.80 -5.97 6.13
C VAL A 18 -1.00 -7.47 6.06
N SER A 19 -1.20 -8.11 7.22
CA SER A 19 -1.46 -9.55 7.30
C SER A 19 -2.95 -9.89 7.10
N ASP A 20 -3.23 -11.10 6.63
CA ASP A 20 -4.59 -11.62 6.50
C ASP A 20 -5.32 -11.58 7.85
N ALA A 21 -4.62 -11.93 8.94
CA ALA A 21 -5.15 -11.90 10.31
C ALA A 21 -5.60 -10.50 10.74
N TYR A 22 -4.87 -9.45 10.34
CA TYR A 22 -5.26 -8.07 10.62
C TYR A 22 -6.56 -7.68 9.89
N ILE A 23 -6.68 -8.05 8.62
CA ILE A 23 -7.88 -7.76 7.82
C ILE A 23 -9.10 -8.48 8.42
N LEU A 24 -8.95 -9.75 8.79
CA LEU A 24 -10.00 -10.53 9.45
C LEU A 24 -10.45 -9.84 10.76
N ARG A 25 -9.52 -9.42 11.61
CA ARG A 25 -9.83 -8.70 12.86
C ARG A 25 -10.58 -7.39 12.63
N CYS A 26 -10.26 -6.65 11.57
CA CYS A 26 -10.95 -5.41 11.24
C CYS A 26 -12.41 -5.65 10.84
N SER A 27 -12.70 -6.79 10.21
CA SER A 27 -14.05 -7.11 9.72
C SER A 27 -15.06 -7.38 10.84
N ASP A 28 -14.59 -7.80 12.01
CA ASP A 28 -15.41 -8.00 13.22
C ASP A 28 -15.84 -6.67 13.86
N GLN A 29 -15.22 -5.56 13.48
CA GLN A 29 -15.53 -4.24 14.03
C GLN A 29 -16.62 -3.53 13.24
N LYS A 30 -17.39 -2.67 13.91
CA LYS A 30 -18.43 -1.86 13.26
C LYS A 30 -17.79 -0.91 12.25
N LYS A 31 -18.27 -0.97 11.01
CA LYS A 31 -17.81 -0.08 9.94
C LYS A 31 -18.35 1.34 10.11
N GLU A 32 -17.44 2.30 10.17
CA GLU A 32 -17.76 3.72 9.98
C GLU A 32 -17.43 4.10 8.52
N ILE A 33 -18.44 4.54 7.79
CA ILE A 33 -18.27 4.94 6.39
C ILE A 33 -17.76 6.38 6.35
N ASN A 34 -16.54 6.56 5.85
CA ASN A 34 -16.01 7.89 5.52
C ASN A 34 -15.96 8.06 4.00
N GLU A 35 -16.98 8.72 3.44
CA GLU A 35 -17.12 8.95 2.00
C GLU A 35 -16.00 9.82 1.42
N ARG A 36 -15.48 10.78 2.19
CA ARG A 36 -14.36 11.64 1.76
C ARG A 36 -13.08 10.82 1.61
N LEU A 37 -12.82 9.93 2.56
CA LEU A 37 -11.69 9.02 2.51
C LEU A 37 -11.82 8.01 1.36
N ASP A 38 -13.00 7.43 1.17
CA ASP A 38 -13.26 6.52 0.05
C ASP A 38 -12.98 7.20 -1.29
N ARG A 39 -13.48 8.43 -1.47
CA ARG A 39 -13.22 9.22 -2.68
C ARG A 39 -11.73 9.51 -2.88
N TYR A 40 -11.04 9.93 -1.83
CA TYR A 40 -9.60 10.21 -1.87
C TYR A 40 -8.81 9.00 -2.36
N LEU A 41 -9.04 7.84 -1.74
CA LEU A 41 -8.32 6.61 -2.03
C LEU A 41 -8.58 6.10 -3.45
N ASN A 42 -9.83 6.19 -3.94
CA ASN A 42 -10.19 5.79 -5.30
C ASN A 42 -9.69 6.77 -6.38
N ALA A 43 -9.49 8.05 -6.04
CA ALA A 43 -9.01 9.07 -6.99
C ALA A 43 -7.47 9.17 -7.04
N SER A 44 -6.76 8.43 -6.18
CA SER A 44 -5.29 8.42 -6.14
C SER A 44 -4.68 7.75 -7.37
N THR A 45 -3.40 7.99 -7.62
CA THR A 45 -2.73 7.62 -8.88
C THR A 45 -2.22 6.19 -8.85
N TYR A 46 -2.50 5.42 -9.89
CA TYR A 46 -1.87 4.10 -10.09
C TYR A 46 -0.42 4.26 -10.52
N ILE A 47 0.50 3.65 -9.76
CA ILE A 47 1.93 3.69 -10.05
C ILE A 47 2.39 2.43 -10.79
N SER A 48 1.79 1.29 -10.45
CA SER A 48 2.09 0.02 -11.11
C SER A 48 0.83 -0.81 -11.19
N ILE A 49 0.52 -1.32 -12.37
CA ILE A 49 -0.65 -2.18 -12.60
C ILE A 49 -0.13 -3.57 -12.96
N LEU A 50 -0.49 -4.55 -12.13
CA LEU A 50 -0.36 -5.95 -12.49
C LEU A 50 -1.70 -6.40 -13.05
N LEU A 51 -1.70 -6.90 -14.29
CA LEU A 51 -2.89 -7.44 -14.96
C LEU A 51 -3.21 -8.85 -14.46
N ASP A 52 -3.27 -9.01 -13.14
CA ASP A 52 -3.60 -10.25 -12.44
C ASP A 52 -4.60 -9.96 -11.32
N THR A 53 -5.28 -11.00 -10.88
CA THR A 53 -6.30 -10.94 -9.84
C THR A 53 -5.93 -11.79 -8.63
N ALA A 54 -6.39 -11.35 -7.47
CA ALA A 54 -6.25 -12.03 -6.20
C ALA A 54 -7.59 -12.63 -5.78
N LYS A 55 -7.57 -13.76 -5.09
CA LYS A 55 -8.76 -14.27 -4.39
C LYS A 55 -9.07 -13.40 -3.16
N ASP A 56 -10.33 -13.01 -2.98
CA ASP A 56 -10.82 -12.35 -1.77
C ASP A 56 -10.65 -13.25 -0.53
N LEU A 57 -10.31 -12.67 0.61
CA LEU A 57 -10.18 -13.40 1.87
C LEU A 57 -11.52 -13.94 2.40
N PHE A 58 -12.62 -13.22 2.14
CA PHE A 58 -13.93 -13.53 2.73
C PHE A 58 -14.89 -14.20 1.75
N SER A 59 -14.52 -14.31 0.47
CA SER A 59 -15.37 -14.87 -0.57
C SER A 59 -14.57 -15.53 -1.68
N ASP A 60 -15.23 -16.25 -2.58
CA ASP A 60 -14.57 -16.84 -3.77
C ASP A 60 -14.41 -15.85 -4.94
N LYS A 61 -14.67 -14.55 -4.70
CA LYS A 61 -14.55 -13.53 -5.74
C LYS A 61 -13.09 -13.22 -6.05
N GLN A 62 -12.84 -12.86 -7.31
CA GLN A 62 -11.56 -12.29 -7.74
C GLN A 62 -11.59 -10.77 -7.57
N ILE A 63 -10.51 -10.23 -7.03
CA ILE A 63 -10.29 -8.80 -6.78
C ILE A 63 -8.97 -8.37 -7.41
N THR A 64 -8.72 -7.07 -7.50
CA THR A 64 -7.42 -6.55 -7.96
C THR A 64 -6.28 -7.16 -7.14
N SER A 65 -5.16 -7.50 -7.77
CA SER A 65 -3.99 -8.03 -7.06
C SER A 65 -3.38 -6.99 -6.10
N GLY A 66 -2.89 -7.46 -4.95
CA GLY A 66 -2.11 -6.65 -4.00
C GLY A 66 -0.75 -6.17 -4.55
N GLU A 67 -0.35 -6.65 -5.73
CA GLU A 67 0.83 -6.18 -6.47
C GLU A 67 0.54 -5.04 -7.47
N THR A 68 -0.74 -4.67 -7.62
CA THR A 68 -1.13 -3.37 -8.21
C THR A 68 -1.04 -2.31 -7.13
N TRP A 69 -0.28 -1.24 -7.38
CA TRP A 69 0.07 -0.23 -6.37
C TRP A 69 -0.44 1.16 -6.75
N ILE A 70 -0.93 1.87 -5.74
CA ILE A 70 -1.54 3.19 -5.83
C ILE A 70 -0.76 4.15 -4.91
N SER A 71 -0.70 5.42 -5.28
CA SER A 71 -0.03 6.46 -4.50
C SER A 71 -0.72 7.81 -4.61
N ASP A 72 -0.57 8.61 -3.54
CA ASP A 72 -0.87 10.05 -3.50
C ASP A 72 0.40 10.93 -3.50
N GLY A 73 1.56 10.33 -3.79
CA GLY A 73 2.88 10.96 -3.75
C GLY A 73 3.57 11.00 -2.39
N ALA A 74 2.84 10.75 -1.29
CA ALA A 74 3.41 10.62 0.05
C ALA A 74 3.29 9.19 0.61
N TRP A 75 2.30 8.44 0.14
CA TRP A 75 2.02 7.07 0.54
C TRP A 75 1.93 6.17 -0.69
N ILE A 76 2.37 4.92 -0.57
CA ILE A 76 2.09 3.85 -1.53
C ILE A 76 1.29 2.76 -0.81
N TRP A 77 0.31 2.16 -1.48
CA TRP A 77 -0.42 1.03 -0.93
C TRP A 77 -0.85 0.04 -2.00
N SER A 78 -1.05 -1.21 -1.57
CA SER A 78 -1.66 -2.27 -2.39
C SER A 78 -3.13 -1.94 -2.73
N ALA A 79 -3.50 -2.04 -4.00
CA ALA A 79 -4.83 -1.67 -4.50
C ALA A 79 -5.95 -2.55 -3.92
N ASP A 80 -5.65 -3.79 -3.58
CA ASP A 80 -6.63 -4.71 -2.98
C ASP A 80 -7.10 -4.27 -1.58
N LEU A 81 -6.30 -3.45 -0.88
CA LEU A 81 -6.70 -2.83 0.39
C LEU A 81 -7.90 -1.89 0.22
N LEU A 82 -8.12 -1.32 -0.97
CA LEU A 82 -9.33 -0.54 -1.25
C LEU A 82 -10.59 -1.41 -1.17
N HIS A 83 -10.51 -2.65 -1.67
CA HIS A 83 -11.61 -3.62 -1.55
C HIS A 83 -11.88 -3.95 -0.07
N TYR A 84 -10.83 -4.22 0.70
CA TYR A 84 -10.98 -4.54 2.13
C TYR A 84 -11.48 -3.35 2.96
N TYR A 85 -11.09 -2.13 2.64
CA TYR A 85 -11.63 -0.92 3.27
C TYR A 85 -13.12 -0.76 2.94
N LYS A 86 -13.47 -0.94 1.66
CA LYS A 86 -14.83 -0.75 1.17
C LYS A 86 -15.80 -1.82 1.66
N HIS A 87 -15.36 -3.06 1.83
CA HIS A 87 -16.28 -4.17 2.13
C HIS A 87 -16.12 -4.75 3.53
N TYR A 88 -14.95 -4.66 4.14
CA TYR A 88 -14.61 -5.41 5.36
C TYR A 88 -13.96 -4.54 6.45
N ASN A 89 -14.23 -3.23 6.43
CA ASN A 89 -13.82 -2.28 7.47
C ASN A 89 -12.30 -2.28 7.78
N PHE A 90 -11.45 -2.60 6.79
CA PHE A 90 -10.01 -2.50 6.96
C PHE A 90 -9.63 -1.11 7.49
N GLN A 91 -8.83 -1.07 8.55
CA GLN A 91 -8.36 0.17 9.14
C GLN A 91 -7.00 0.55 8.54
N TRP A 92 -6.91 1.77 8.04
CA TRP A 92 -5.65 2.34 7.54
C TRP A 92 -4.76 2.79 8.70
N PRO A 93 -3.43 2.85 8.51
CA PRO A 93 -2.52 3.42 9.50
C PRO A 93 -2.95 4.84 9.91
N GLU A 94 -2.98 5.12 11.21
CA GLU A 94 -3.51 6.38 11.76
C GLU A 94 -2.76 7.60 11.23
N ASN A 95 -1.44 7.49 11.08
CA ASN A 95 -0.60 8.53 10.48
C ASN A 95 -0.93 8.82 9.02
N MET A 96 -1.30 7.82 8.23
CA MET A 96 -1.80 8.02 6.86
C MET A 96 -3.13 8.79 6.89
N ILE A 97 -4.05 8.40 7.77
CA ILE A 97 -5.34 9.08 7.91
C ILE A 97 -5.17 10.54 8.37
N HIS A 98 -4.28 10.81 9.32
CA HIS A 98 -3.97 12.17 9.74
C HIS A 98 -3.38 12.99 8.60
N ALA A 99 -2.42 12.46 7.84
CA ALA A 99 -1.84 13.15 6.69
C ALA A 99 -2.88 13.49 5.61
N ILE A 100 -3.85 12.59 5.36
CA ILE A 100 -4.95 12.83 4.40
C ILE A 100 -5.90 13.92 4.92
N LYS A 101 -6.23 13.90 6.22
CA LYS A 101 -7.08 14.91 6.86
C LYS A 101 -6.42 16.29 6.85
N ASP A 102 -5.12 16.37 7.12
CA ASP A 102 -4.35 17.63 7.12
C ASP A 102 -4.30 18.28 5.74
N ARG A 103 -4.45 17.47 4.67
CA ARG A 103 -4.59 17.93 3.28
C ARG A 103 -6.04 18.18 2.87
N ASP A 104 -6.98 18.14 3.81
CA ASP A 104 -8.42 18.28 3.58
C ASP A 104 -8.96 17.33 2.50
N TYR A 105 -8.40 16.12 2.41
CA TYR A 105 -8.75 15.12 1.40
C TYR A 105 -8.51 15.59 -0.05
N PHE A 106 -7.57 16.52 -0.26
CA PHE A 106 -7.13 16.92 -1.59
C PHE A 106 -6.14 15.90 -2.17
N VAL A 107 -6.52 15.24 -3.27
CA VAL A 107 -5.66 14.30 -3.99
C VAL A 107 -4.65 15.08 -4.84
N PRO A 108 -3.33 14.96 -4.60
CA PRO A 108 -2.33 15.66 -5.39
C PRO A 108 -2.29 15.13 -6.83
N VAL A 109 -2.12 16.04 -7.79
CA VAL A 109 -1.74 15.68 -9.15
C VAL A 109 -0.23 15.54 -9.19
N LEU A 110 0.25 14.35 -9.54
CA LEU A 110 1.68 14.03 -9.57
C LEU A 110 2.31 14.48 -10.89
N THR A 111 3.51 15.07 -10.82
CA THR A 111 4.31 15.39 -12.00
C THR A 111 5.00 14.15 -12.55
N ASP A 112 5.46 14.19 -13.80
CA ASP A 112 6.22 13.09 -14.41
C ASP A 112 7.47 12.73 -13.60
N ASP A 113 8.18 13.73 -13.07
CA ASP A 113 9.35 13.50 -12.19
C ASP A 113 8.96 12.78 -10.88
N GLN A 114 7.80 13.12 -10.32
CA GLN A 114 7.29 12.45 -9.12
C GLN A 114 6.89 11.01 -9.44
N LEU A 115 6.21 10.78 -10.56
CA LEU A 115 5.84 9.43 -11.02
C LEU A 115 7.07 8.56 -11.25
N LEU A 116 8.08 9.07 -11.95
CA LEU A 116 9.33 8.35 -12.19
C LEU A 116 10.04 8.00 -10.88
N LYS A 117 10.08 8.94 -9.92
CA LYS A 117 10.65 8.69 -8.59
C LYS A 117 9.88 7.60 -7.85
N LEU A 118 8.54 7.63 -7.92
CA LEU A 118 7.69 6.61 -7.32
C LEU A 118 7.95 5.25 -7.96
N GLU A 119 8.03 5.15 -9.29
CA GLU A 119 8.37 3.91 -9.98
C GLU A 119 9.70 3.32 -9.49
N CYS A 120 10.76 4.13 -9.35
CA CYS A 120 12.03 3.69 -8.78
C CYS A 120 11.88 3.15 -7.34
N ILE A 121 11.18 3.89 -6.47
CA ILE A 121 10.91 3.47 -5.09
C ILE A 121 10.15 2.14 -5.10
N THR A 122 9.12 2.02 -5.96
CA THR A 122 8.32 0.80 -6.01
C THR A 122 9.13 -0.41 -6.46
N PHE A 123 10.06 -0.21 -7.39
CA PHE A 123 10.99 -1.25 -7.84
C PHE A 123 11.88 -1.74 -6.69
N ASP A 124 12.45 -0.82 -5.90
CA ASP A 124 13.28 -1.16 -4.74
C ASP A 124 12.49 -1.89 -3.64
N ILE A 125 11.24 -1.48 -3.40
CA ILE A 125 10.34 -2.18 -2.49
C ILE A 125 10.03 -3.59 -3.02
N LYS A 126 9.70 -3.74 -4.32
CA LYS A 126 9.45 -5.06 -4.91
C LYS A 126 10.65 -5.98 -4.72
N ARG A 127 11.85 -5.48 -5.01
CA ARG A 127 13.12 -6.20 -4.83
C ARG A 127 13.35 -6.62 -3.37
N SER A 128 13.11 -5.73 -2.40
CA SER A 128 13.35 -6.01 -0.97
C SER A 128 12.29 -6.93 -0.35
N VAL A 129 11.02 -6.72 -0.68
CA VAL A 129 9.86 -7.41 -0.08
C VAL A 129 9.60 -8.76 -0.74
N PHE A 130 9.68 -8.83 -2.06
CA PHE A 130 9.29 -10.03 -2.81
C PHE A 130 10.44 -10.97 -3.10
N LYS A 131 11.71 -10.54 -2.94
CA LYS A 131 12.92 -11.37 -3.17
C LYS A 131 12.71 -12.36 -4.32
N GLU A 132 12.31 -11.87 -5.49
CA GLU A 132 12.29 -12.77 -6.64
C GLU A 132 13.73 -13.06 -7.05
N SER A 133 14.05 -14.34 -6.87
CA SER A 133 15.02 -15.19 -7.53
C SER A 133 15.31 -14.82 -9.00
N TRP A 134 15.95 -13.69 -9.25
CA TRP A 134 16.74 -13.52 -10.47
C TRP A 134 18.09 -14.17 -10.21
N HIS A 135 18.36 -15.29 -10.87
CA HIS A 135 19.69 -15.87 -10.88
C HIS A 135 20.64 -14.90 -11.60
N SER A 136 21.42 -14.15 -10.82
CA SER A 136 22.72 -13.68 -11.28
C SER A 136 23.63 -13.41 -10.08
N SER A 137 24.79 -14.06 -10.16
CA SER A 137 25.89 -14.03 -9.22
C SER A 137 26.40 -12.61 -8.94
N ASN A 138 26.96 -12.47 -7.74
CA ASN A 138 27.84 -11.41 -7.24
C ASN A 138 27.18 -10.23 -6.50
N GLU A 139 27.52 -10.21 -5.22
CA GLU A 139 27.43 -9.15 -4.23
C GLU A 139 27.63 -7.74 -4.80
N ILE A 140 26.71 -6.82 -4.47
CA ILE A 140 27.03 -5.54 -3.85
C ILE A 140 25.93 -5.22 -2.82
N VAL A 141 26.33 -5.18 -1.55
CA VAL A 141 25.54 -4.74 -0.41
C VAL A 141 25.38 -3.22 -0.47
N ASN A 142 24.16 -2.74 -0.61
CA ASN A 142 23.77 -1.45 -0.07
C ASN A 142 22.34 -1.56 0.46
N GLN A 143 22.26 -1.97 1.73
CA GLN A 143 21.01 -2.09 2.46
C GLN A 143 20.55 -0.68 2.86
N SER A 144 19.59 -0.12 2.13
CA SER A 144 18.72 0.90 2.73
C SER A 144 17.95 0.20 3.87
N PRO A 145 17.92 0.76 5.10
CA PRO A 145 17.24 0.12 6.22
C PRO A 145 15.73 0.28 6.03
N VAL A 146 15.11 -0.69 5.35
CA VAL A 146 13.65 -0.83 5.35
C VAL A 146 13.26 -1.21 6.77
N LEU A 147 12.69 -0.27 7.52
CA LEU A 147 12.12 -0.54 8.83
C LEU A 147 10.73 -1.13 8.60
N ALA A 148 10.62 -2.45 8.73
CA ALA A 148 9.34 -3.15 8.64
C ALA A 148 8.60 -3.03 9.98
N TYR A 149 7.40 -2.45 9.93
CA TYR A 149 6.51 -2.36 11.08
C TYR A 149 5.31 -3.29 10.85
N ASP A 150 5.00 -4.07 11.88
CA ASP A 150 3.75 -4.82 11.91
C ASP A 150 2.65 -3.91 12.47
N ILE A 151 1.57 -3.75 11.71
CA ILE A 151 0.37 -3.00 12.15
C ILE A 151 -0.35 -3.65 13.34
N HIS A 152 0.12 -4.81 13.81
CA HIS A 152 -0.33 -5.40 15.08
C HIS A 152 0.05 -4.59 16.33
N ASN A 153 0.94 -3.59 16.23
CA ASN A 153 1.44 -2.80 17.37
C ASN A 153 1.16 -1.28 17.29
N LEU A 154 0.11 -0.85 16.57
CA LEU A 154 -0.43 0.51 16.64
C LEU A 154 -1.70 0.54 17.50
#